data_AF-A0A948P569-F1
#
_entry.id   AF-A0A948P569-F1
#
_cell.length_a   1.000
_cell.length_b   1.000
_cell.length_c   1.000
_cell.angle_alpha   90.00
_cell.angle_beta   90.00
_cell.angle_gamma   90.00
#
_symmetry.space_group_name_H-M   'P 1'
#
loop_
_entity.id
_entity.type
_entity.pdbx_description
1 polymer ?
#
loop_
_entity_poly.entity_id
_entity_poly.type
_entity_poly.pdbx_seq_one_letter_code
_entity_poly.pdbx_strand_id
1 'polypeptide(L)' 'MITVTSASKKFLFVSLSALISDTAWYIKREGHEVKYYISEATEKEIGNGFVEKVDKWEDHVDWADVVVFDDTLGQG' A
#
# COMPACT_ATOMS: atom_id res chain seq x y z
N MET A 1 -2.54 10.76 26.04
CA MET A 1 -2.49 10.19 24.67
C MET A 1 -2.23 11.35 23.73
N ILE A 2 -1.11 11.34 23.00
CA ILE A 2 -0.82 12.38 22.02
C ILE A 2 -1.45 11.92 20.70
N THR A 3 -2.53 12.56 20.29
CA THR A 3 -3.07 12.40 18.93
C THR A 3 -2.32 13.35 18.02
N VAL A 4 -1.42 12.82 17.19
CA VAL A 4 -0.87 13.58 16.06
C VAL A 4 -1.92 13.52 14.95
N THR A 5 -2.74 14.56 14.81
CA THR A 5 -3.68 14.67 13.68
C THR A 5 -2.92 15.19 12.46
N SER A 6 -2.21 14.29 11.77
CA SER A 6 -1.80 14.56 10.38
C SER A 6 -3.05 14.53 9.50
N ALA A 7 -3.11 15.39 8.49
CA ALA A 7 -4.14 15.28 7.46
C ALA A 7 -4.10 13.88 6.81
N SER A 8 -5.27 13.35 6.46
CA SER A 8 -5.34 12.10 5.69
C SER A 8 -4.61 12.28 4.35
N LYS A 9 -3.98 11.19 3.91
CA LYS A 9 -3.12 11.12 2.73
C LYS A 9 -3.46 9.86 1.96
N LYS A 10 -3.21 9.89 0.65
CA LYS A 10 -3.42 8.77 -0.27
C LYS A 10 -2.10 8.07 -0.54
N PHE A 11 -1.98 6.85 -0.04
CA PHE A 11 -0.81 6.00 -0.25
C PHE A 11 -1.09 4.95 -1.32
N LEU A 12 -0.17 4.83 -2.27
CA LEU A 12 -0.12 3.72 -3.20
C LEU A 12 1.10 2.86 -2.86
N PHE A 13 0.85 1.65 -2.38
CA PHE A 13 1.90 0.64 -2.17
C PHE A 13 2.01 -0.21 -3.44
N VAL A 14 3.23 -0.38 -3.92
CA VAL A 14 3.57 -1.19 -5.09
C VAL A 14 4.59 -2.23 -4.62
N SER A 15 4.18 -3.50 -4.63
CA SER A 15 5.02 -4.60 -4.15
C SER A 15 5.17 -5.68 -5.18
N LEU A 16 6.35 -6.32 -5.19
CA LEU A 16 6.53 -7.54 -5.93
C LEU A 16 5.91 -8.70 -5.16
N SER A 17 6.39 -8.94 -3.93
CA SER A 17 6.05 -10.13 -3.15
C SER A 17 5.35 -9.86 -1.80
N ALA A 18 4.50 -8.83 -1.77
CA ALA A 18 3.59 -8.54 -0.67
C ALA A 18 4.21 -8.36 0.74
N LEU A 19 5.52 -8.14 0.87
CA LEU A 19 6.22 -8.17 2.15
C LEU A 19 5.87 -6.98 3.04
N ILE A 20 5.43 -5.87 2.43
CA ILE A 20 4.99 -4.64 3.12
C ILE A 20 3.51 -4.63 3.56
N SER A 21 2.79 -5.75 3.43
CA SER A 21 1.33 -5.80 3.62
C SER A 21 0.85 -5.32 5.00
N ASP A 22 1.60 -5.60 6.06
CA ASP A 22 1.28 -5.19 7.43
C ASP A 22 1.37 -3.67 7.62
N THR A 23 2.36 -3.06 6.98
CA THR A 23 2.56 -1.60 6.96
C THR A 23 1.45 -0.91 6.20
N ALA A 24 1.07 -1.43 5.01
CA ALA A 24 -0.07 -0.91 4.26
C ALA A 24 -1.37 -0.97 5.09
N TRP A 25 -1.59 -2.06 5.83
CA TRP A 25 -2.73 -2.19 6.75
C TRP A 25 -2.66 -1.21 7.92
N TYR A 26 -1.49 -1.00 8.52
CA TYR A 26 -1.34 -0.07 9.64
C TYR A 26 -1.59 1.38 9.22
N ILE A 27 -1.06 1.81 8.08
CA ILE A 27 -1.33 3.14 7.50
C ILE A 27 -2.82 3.36 7.26
N LYS A 28 -3.54 2.34 6.75
CA LYS A 28 -5.00 2.40 6.61
C LYS A 28 -5.70 2.60 7.97
N ARG A 29 -5.22 1.94 9.03
CA ARG A 29 -5.76 2.06 10.40
C ARG A 29 -5.48 3.41 11.05
N GLU A 30 -4.41 4.10 10.65
CA GLU A 30 -4.12 5.47 11.08
C GLU A 30 -5.05 6.51 10.43
N GLY A 31 -5.92 6.10 9.50
CA GLY A 31 -6.92 6.97 8.86
C GLY A 31 -6.51 7.50 7.49
N HIS A 32 -5.44 6.95 6.91
CA HIS A 32 -5.03 7.24 5.54
C HIS A 32 -5.81 6.42 4.52
N GLU A 33 -5.89 6.91 3.29
CA GLU A 33 -6.38 6.14 2.16
C GLU A 33 -5.23 5.30 1.58
N VAL A 34 -5.51 4.04 1.25
CA VAL A 34 -4.49 3.09 0.81
C VAL A 34 -5.00 2.32 -0.39
N LYS A 35 -4.18 2.26 -1.44
CA LYS A 35 -4.28 1.30 -2.55
C LYS A 35 -3.03 0.44 -2.55
N TYR A 36 -3.19 -0.84 -2.89
CA TYR A 36 -2.10 -1.80 -2.85
C TYR A 36 -2.05 -2.68 -4.10
N TYR A 37 -0.92 -2.67 -4.79
CA TYR A 37 -0.61 -3.55 -5.89
C TYR A 37 0.43 -4.59 -5.48
N ILE A 38 0.20 -5.83 -5.91
CA ILE A 38 1.14 -6.95 -5.77
C ILE A 38 1.33 -7.57 -7.16
N SER A 39 2.58 -7.62 -7.61
CA SER A 39 2.94 -8.16 -8.94
C SER A 39 2.82 -9.68 -8.97
N GLU A 40 3.32 -10.37 -7.95
CA GLU A 40 3.35 -11.83 -7.91
C GLU A 40 1.93 -12.42 -7.82
N ALA A 41 1.54 -13.16 -8.85
CA ALA A 41 0.18 -13.70 -8.97
C ALA A 41 -0.17 -14.65 -7.82
N THR A 42 0.80 -15.42 -7.31
CA THR A 42 0.63 -16.35 -6.19
C THR A 42 0.38 -15.65 -4.86
N GLU A 43 0.64 -14.35 -4.78
CA GLU A 43 0.57 -13.57 -3.55
C GLU A 43 -0.53 -12.50 -3.59
N LYS A 44 -1.31 -12.46 -4.67
CA LYS A 44 -2.47 -11.57 -4.83
C LYS A 44 -3.56 -11.75 -3.78
N GLU A 45 -3.55 -12.82 -2.99
CA GLU A 45 -4.52 -12.99 -1.90
C GLU A 45 -4.02 -12.41 -0.57
N ILE A 46 -2.73 -12.10 -0.45
CA ILE A 46 -2.17 -11.48 0.75
C ILE A 46 -2.73 -10.07 0.91
N GLY A 47 -3.16 -9.73 2.12
CA GLY A 47 -3.75 -8.43 2.45
C GLY A 47 -5.24 -8.31 2.09
N ASN A 48 -5.88 -9.35 1.55
CA ASN A 48 -7.31 -9.30 1.20
C ASN A 48 -8.17 -9.02 2.43
N GLY A 49 -9.10 -8.08 2.29
CA GLY A 49 -9.96 -7.61 3.37
C GLY A 49 -9.30 -6.60 4.33
N PHE A 50 -7.98 -6.39 4.25
CA PHE A 50 -7.26 -5.41 5.07
C PHE A 50 -7.04 -4.07 4.35
N VAL A 51 -6.80 -4.11 3.04
CA VAL A 51 -6.52 -2.94 2.21
C VAL A 51 -7.22 -3.05 0.85
N GLU A 52 -7.52 -1.91 0.22
CA GLU A 52 -8.04 -1.89 -1.15
C GLU A 52 -6.91 -2.25 -2.12
N LYS A 53 -7.15 -3.23 -3.00
CA LYS A 53 -6.16 -3.69 -3.96
C LYS A 53 -6.51 -3.26 -5.38
N VAL A 54 -5.46 -3.07 -6.18
CA VAL A 54 -5.57 -2.64 -7.56
C VAL A 54 -4.74 -3.56 -8.46
N ASP A 55 -5.20 -3.78 -9.68
CA ASP A 55 -4.53 -4.68 -10.63
C ASP A 55 -3.49 -3.97 -11.51
N LYS A 56 -3.55 -2.63 -11.61
CA LYS A 56 -2.64 -1.80 -12.39
C LYS A 56 -2.33 -0.52 -11.62
N TRP A 57 -1.15 -0.45 -11.02
CA TRP A 57 -0.81 0.63 -10.09
C TRP A 57 -0.52 1.96 -10.81
N GLU A 58 -0.06 1.90 -12.06
CA GLU A 58 0.28 3.06 -12.88
C GLU A 58 -0.93 3.98 -13.08
N ASP A 59 -2.14 3.42 -13.16
CA ASP A 59 -3.40 4.16 -13.31
C ASP A 59 -3.80 4.93 -12.04
N HIS A 60 -3.05 4.77 -10.95
CA HIS A 60 -3.31 5.38 -9.64
C HIS A 60 -2.18 6.30 -9.16
N VAL A 61 -1.14 6.51 -9.96
CA VAL A 61 -0.02 7.41 -9.59
C VAL A 61 -0.52 8.84 -9.34
N ASP A 62 -1.34 9.40 -10.23
CA ASP A 62 -1.89 10.76 -10.07
C ASP A 62 -2.87 10.89 -8.88
N TRP A 63 -3.44 9.77 -8.42
CA TRP A 63 -4.31 9.75 -7.26
C TRP A 63 -3.51 9.81 -5.94
N ALA A 64 -2.27 9.30 -5.94
CA ALA A 64 -1.48 9.12 -4.73
C ALA A 64 -0.77 10.43 -4.32
N ASP A 65 -0.81 10.74 -3.02
CA ASP A 65 0.10 11.74 -2.44
C ASP A 65 1.50 11.15 -2.23
N VAL A 66 1.57 9.84 -1.95
CA VAL A 66 2.79 9.10 -1.66
C VAL A 66 2.73 7.75 -2.38
N VAL A 67 3.77 7.43 -3.14
CA VAL A 67 3.96 6.10 -3.73
C VAL A 67 5.11 5.41 -2.98
N VAL A 68 4.88 4.19 -2.54
CA VAL A 68 5.84 3.38 -1.79
C VAL A 68 6.14 2.12 -2.58
N PHE A 69 7.40 1.95 -2.95
CA PHE A 69 7.95 0.70 -3.47
C PHE A 69 8.67 0.00 -2.32
N ASP A 70 8.29 -1.24 -2.00
CA ASP A 70 9.01 -2.02 -1.00
C ASP A 70 10.13 -2.83 -1.63
N ASP A 71 11.28 -2.83 -0.95
CA ASP A 71 12.41 -3.62 -1.41
C ASP A 71 12.11 -5.12 -1.28
N THR A 72 12.11 -5.79 -2.42
CA THR A 72 12.02 -7.25 -2.50
C THR A 72 13.34 -7.78 -3.06
N LEU A 73 14.30 -8.05 -2.17
CA LEU A 73 15.61 -8.62 -2.51
C LEU A 73 16.46 -7.76 -3.47
N GLY A 74 16.43 -6.43 -3.33
CA GLY A 74 17.19 -5.48 -4.14
C GLY A 74 16.46 -5.01 -5.41
N GLN A 75 15.14 -5.14 -5.45
CA GLN A 75 14.29 -4.81 -6.61
C GLN A 75 13.35 -3.61 -6.37
N GLY A 76 13.44 -2.97 -5.20
CA GLY A 76 12.66 -1.77 -4.84
C GLY A 76 13.27 -0.45 -5.26
#